data_AF-A0AAQ4E3N2-F1
#
_entry.id   AF-A0AAQ4E3N2-F1
#
_cell.length_a   1.000
_cell.length_b   1.000
_cell.length_c   1.000
_cell.angle_alpha   90.00
_cell.angle_beta   90.00
_cell.angle_gamma   90.00
#
_symmetry.space_group_name_H-M   'P 1'
#
loop_
_entity.id
_entity.type
_entity.pdbx_description
1 polymer ?
#
loop_
_entity_poly.entity_id
_entity_poly.type
_entity_poly.pdbx_seq_one_letter_code
_entity_poly.pdbx_strand_id
1 'polypeptide(L)'
;MPSLKVMKNVVDKMKNLSSYATLTISSDHEMTASVQTDMVTVTTHFKGLLFPVSADSSVPPAGTYEARIDLRKLVPVLLAQQLNPRQVVCKIVHKKLCHVTFNHDYGSLQYLLPCVYN
;
A
#
# COMPACT_ATOMS: atom_id res chain seq x y z
N MET A 1 5.87 -5.39 -1.70
CA MET A 1 4.38 -5.41 -1.69
C MET A 1 3.92 -6.83 -1.42
N PRO A 2 2.79 -7.05 -0.72
CA PRO A 2 2.13 -8.36 -0.70
C PRO A 2 1.67 -8.74 -2.12
N SER A 3 1.21 -9.99 -2.30
CA SER A 3 0.56 -10.40 -3.56
C SER A 3 -0.57 -9.44 -3.92
N LEU A 4 -0.47 -8.74 -5.06
CA LEU A 4 -1.47 -7.74 -5.43
C LEU A 4 -2.85 -8.37 -5.65
N LYS A 5 -2.92 -9.63 -6.10
CA LYS A 5 -4.16 -10.42 -6.18
C LYS A 5 -4.82 -10.58 -4.82
N VAL A 6 -4.04 -10.92 -3.79
CA VAL A 6 -4.55 -11.05 -2.42
C VAL A 6 -4.97 -9.69 -1.88
N MET A 7 -4.14 -8.66 -2.05
CA MET A 7 -4.44 -7.30 -1.62
C MET A 7 -5.71 -6.76 -2.30
N LYS A 8 -5.90 -7.04 -3.59
CA LYS A 8 -7.10 -6.67 -4.34
C LYS A 8 -8.34 -7.34 -3.77
N ASN A 9 -8.28 -8.64 -3.48
CA ASN A 9 -9.39 -9.35 -2.85
C ASN A 9 -9.76 -8.77 -1.48
N VAL A 10 -8.77 -8.34 -0.70
CA VAL A 10 -9.00 -7.67 0.59
C VAL A 10 -9.66 -6.30 0.39
N VAL A 11 -9.10 -5.48 -0.50
CA VAL A 11 -9.64 -4.15 -0.84
C VAL A 11 -11.07 -4.24 -1.39
N ASP A 12 -11.37 -5.25 -2.20
CA ASP A 12 -12.73 -5.49 -2.73
C ASP A 12 -13.75 -5.84 -1.65
N LYS A 13 -13.33 -6.41 -0.51
CA LYS A 13 -14.21 -6.62 0.64
C LYS A 13 -14.32 -5.35 1.48
N MET A 14 -13.21 -4.66 1.69
CA MET A 14 -13.10 -3.42 2.46
C MET A 14 -13.90 -2.27 1.87
N LYS A 15 -14.00 -2.17 0.54
CA LYS A 15 -14.78 -1.12 -0.14
C LYS A 15 -16.28 -1.18 0.17
N ASN A 16 -16.78 -2.34 0.60
CA ASN A 16 -18.17 -2.50 1.03
C ASN A 16 -18.41 -1.94 2.45
N LEU A 17 -17.34 -1.70 3.21
CA LEU A 17 -17.39 -1.15 4.56
C LEU A 17 -17.11 0.36 4.58
N SER A 18 -16.15 0.83 3.77
CA SER A 18 -15.80 2.25 3.68
C SER A 18 -15.23 2.60 2.31
N SER A 19 -15.31 3.88 1.94
CA SER A 19 -14.64 4.40 0.73
C SER A 19 -13.12 4.59 0.92
N TYR A 20 -12.64 4.59 2.16
CA TYR A 20 -11.24 4.88 2.49
C TYR A 20 -10.64 3.74 3.32
N ALA A 21 -9.36 3.47 3.09
CA ALA A 21 -8.57 2.60 3.93
C ALA A 21 -7.24 3.27 4.31
N THR A 22 -6.74 2.94 5.49
CA THR A 22 -5.42 3.33 5.96
C THR A 22 -4.46 2.18 5.68
N LEU A 23 -3.46 2.43 4.83
CA LEU A 23 -2.30 1.54 4.69
C LEU A 23 -1.24 1.98 5.69
N THR A 24 -0.68 1.04 6.44
CA THR A 24 0.46 1.32 7.32
C THR A 24 1.63 0.41 6.99
N ILE A 25 2.84 0.91 7.23
CA ILE A 25 4.09 0.18 7.16
C ILE A 25 4.80 0.37 8.50
N SER A 26 5.08 -0.74 9.19
CA SER A 26 5.89 -0.78 10.40
C SER A 26 7.37 -1.02 10.06
N SER A 27 8.26 -0.68 11.00
CA SER A 27 9.68 -1.05 10.97
C SER A 27 9.91 -2.57 10.99
N ASP A 28 8.93 -3.35 11.43
CA ASP A 28 9.03 -4.81 11.59
C ASP A 28 8.71 -5.60 10.31
N HIS A 29 8.97 -4.99 9.15
CA HIS A 29 8.68 -5.56 7.85
C HIS A 29 7.20 -5.95 7.61
N GLU A 30 6.30 -5.30 8.32
CA GLU A 30 4.86 -5.57 8.28
C GLU A 30 4.11 -4.41 7.63
N MET A 31 3.19 -4.73 6.73
CA MET A 31 2.23 -3.79 6.18
C MET A 31 0.83 -4.14 6.68
N THR A 32 0.02 -3.15 7.03
CA THR A 32 -1.40 -3.38 7.32
C THR A 32 -2.29 -2.58 6.39
N ALA A 33 -3.47 -3.12 6.10
CA ALA A 33 -4.57 -2.39 5.49
C ALA A 33 -5.73 -2.39 6.47
N SER A 34 -6.20 -1.21 6.86
CA SER A 34 -7.26 -1.04 7.85
C SER A 34 -8.40 -0.20 7.31
N VAL A 35 -9.63 -0.64 7.56
CA VAL A 35 -10.85 0.15 7.39
C VAL A 35 -11.52 0.28 8.74
N GLN A 36 -11.80 1.52 9.12
CA GLN A 36 -12.53 1.86 10.33
C GLN A 36 -13.84 2.54 9.95
N THR A 37 -14.94 2.05 10.52
CA THR A 37 -16.27 2.65 10.50
C THR A 37 -16.74 2.86 11.94
N ASP A 38 -17.94 3.43 12.12
CA ASP A 38 -18.51 3.66 13.46
C ASP A 38 -18.79 2.37 14.23
N MET A 39 -19.00 1.25 13.52
CA MET A 39 -19.42 -0.03 14.11
C MET A 39 -18.28 -1.06 14.16
N VAL A 40 -17.38 -1.04 13.18
CA VAL A 40 -16.35 -2.09 13.05
C VAL A 40 -15.03 -1.54 12.53
N THR A 41 -13.94 -2.10 13.04
CA THR A 41 -12.61 -1.94 12.47
C THR A 41 -12.13 -3.27 11.92
N VAL A 42 -11.75 -3.29 10.65
CA VAL A 42 -11.19 -4.46 9.98
C VAL A 42 -9.76 -4.15 9.58
N THR A 43 -8.80 -4.87 10.15
CA THR A 43 -7.38 -4.74 9.83
C THR A 43 -6.85 -6.05 9.28
N THR A 44 -6.22 -5.99 8.12
CA THR A 44 -5.51 -7.11 7.50
C THR A 44 -4.02 -6.89 7.65
N HIS A 45 -3.32 -7.92 8.15
CA HIS A 45 -1.88 -7.91 8.40
C HIS A 45 -1.15 -8.68 7.30
N PHE A 46 -0.20 -8.02 6.64
CA PHE A 46 0.67 -8.59 5.62
C PHE A 46 2.11 -8.66 6.16
N LYS A 47 2.55 -9.87 6.50
CA LYS A 47 3.86 -10.15 7.08
C LYS A 47 4.82 -10.74 6.04
N GLY A 48 6.12 -10.74 6.37
CA GLY A 48 7.16 -11.34 5.52
C GLY A 48 7.43 -10.53 4.24
N LEU A 49 7.27 -9.20 4.31
CA LEU A 49 7.52 -8.33 3.16
C LEU A 49 9.01 -7.97 3.08
N LEU A 50 9.54 -7.94 1.87
CA LEU A 50 10.90 -7.45 1.62
C LEU A 50 10.91 -5.92 1.63
N PHE A 51 11.86 -5.34 2.37
CA PHE A 51 12.09 -3.90 2.38
C PHE A 51 13.40 -3.65 1.65
N PRO A 52 13.40 -2.80 0.60
CA PRO A 52 14.64 -2.45 -0.07
C PRO A 52 15.54 -1.71 0.91
N VAL A 53 16.77 -2.19 1.08
CA VAL A 53 17.81 -1.47 1.83
C VAL A 53 18.19 -0.26 1.00
N SER A 54 17.99 0.95 1.55
CA SER A 54 18.42 2.20 0.93
C SER A 54 19.93 2.16 0.70
N ALA A 55 20.40 2.56 -0.49
CA ALA A 55 21.84 2.64 -0.79
C ALA A 55 22.59 3.58 0.18
N ASP A 56 21.88 4.53 0.79
CA ASP A 56 22.44 5.53 1.70
C ASP A 56 22.62 5.04 3.15
N SER A 57 22.46 3.74 3.43
CA SER A 57 22.57 3.15 4.79
C SER A 57 21.68 3.80 5.87
N SER A 58 20.83 4.76 5.51
CA SER A 58 19.86 5.35 6.40
C SER A 58 18.77 4.32 6.65
N VAL A 59 18.85 3.65 7.79
CA VAL A 59 17.73 2.87 8.35
C VAL A 59 16.50 3.77 8.27
N PRO A 60 15.39 3.35 7.64
CA PRO A 60 14.17 4.14 7.66
C PRO A 60 13.87 4.47 9.13
N PRO A 61 13.60 5.75 9.47
CA PRO A 61 13.42 6.17 10.86
C PRO A 61 12.45 5.22 11.54
N ALA A 62 12.84 4.69 12.70
CA ALA A 62 12.02 3.76 13.46
C ALA A 62 10.64 4.40 13.69
N GLY A 63 9.58 3.77 13.19
CA GLY A 63 8.25 4.35 13.26
C GLY A 63 7.26 3.71 12.29
N THR A 64 6.00 4.10 12.48
CA THR A 64 4.88 3.65 11.65
C THR A 64 4.56 4.72 10.62
N TYR A 65 4.63 4.33 9.35
CA TYR A 65 4.29 5.19 8.23
C TYR A 65 2.88 4.85 7.77
N GLU A 66 2.00 5.84 7.70
CA GLU A 66 0.62 5.61 7.28
C GLU A 66 0.20 6.49 6.10
N ALA A 67 -0.71 5.95 5.30
CA ALA A 67 -1.37 6.63 4.20
C ALA A 67 -2.84 6.22 4.15
N ARG A 68 -3.74 7.16 4.45
CA ARG A 68 -5.17 7.01 4.21
C ARG A 68 -5.51 7.35 2.77
N ILE A 69 -6.07 6.40 2.02
CA ILE A 69 -6.31 6.53 0.57
C ILE A 69 -7.72 6.11 0.17
N ASP A 70 -8.23 6.70 -0.91
CA ASP A 70 -9.51 6.30 -1.52
C ASP A 70 -9.36 4.92 -2.18
N LEU A 71 -10.16 3.96 -1.73
CA LEU A 71 -10.13 2.59 -2.24
C LEU A 71 -10.48 2.52 -3.73
N ARG A 72 -11.32 3.42 -4.23
CA ARG A 72 -11.66 3.50 -5.67
C ARG A 72 -10.46 3.86 -6.52
N LYS A 73 -9.51 4.64 -5.96
CA LYS A 73 -8.24 4.97 -6.62
C LYS A 73 -7.21 3.86 -6.46
N LEU A 74 -7.25 3.09 -5.37
CA LEU A 74 -6.34 1.97 -5.14
C LEU A 74 -6.65 0.75 -6.02
N VAL A 75 -7.93 0.43 -6.24
CA VAL A 75 -8.34 -0.73 -7.07
C VAL A 75 -7.66 -0.77 -8.45
N PRO A 76 -7.68 0.30 -9.28
CA PRO A 76 -7.01 0.27 -10.59
C PRO A 76 -5.49 0.08 -10.48
N VAL A 77 -4.85 0.58 -9.41
CA VAL A 77 -3.43 0.31 -9.15
C VAL A 77 -3.19 -1.18 -8.94
N LEU A 78 -4.04 -1.86 -8.18
CA LEU A 78 -3.90 -3.31 -7.96
C LEU A 78 -4.20 -4.14 -9.22
N LEU A 79 -5.05 -3.63 -10.12
CA LEU A 79 -5.32 -4.26 -11.42
C LEU A 79 -4.13 -4.19 -12.38
N ALA A 80 -3.22 -3.23 -12.19
CA ALA A 80 -1.98 -3.12 -12.97
C ALA A 80 -1.06 -4.35 -12.81
N GLN A 81 -1.36 -5.29 -11.89
CA GLN A 81 -0.71 -6.61 -11.86
C GLN A 81 -0.83 -7.37 -13.20
N GLN A 82 -1.89 -7.14 -13.99
CA GLN A 82 -2.06 -7.78 -15.30
C GLN A 82 -0.95 -7.44 -16.30
N LEU A 83 -0.17 -6.39 -16.03
CA LEU A 83 1.02 -6.00 -16.80
C LEU A 83 2.24 -6.89 -16.52
N ASN A 84 2.12 -7.90 -15.65
CA ASN A 84 3.18 -8.82 -15.24
C ASN A 84 4.49 -8.10 -14.87
N PRO A 85 4.46 -7.16 -13.92
CA PRO A 85 5.65 -6.44 -13.49
C PRO A 85 6.69 -7.40 -12.89
N ARG A 86 7.97 -7.14 -13.14
CA ARG A 86 9.07 -7.86 -12.51
C ARG A 86 9.15 -7.58 -11.01
N GLN A 87 8.81 -6.37 -10.60
CA GLN A 87 8.82 -5.96 -9.21
C GLN A 87 7.76 -4.88 -8.95
N VAL A 88 7.14 -4.92 -7.78
CA VAL A 88 6.23 -3.87 -7.31
C VAL A 88 6.69 -3.34 -5.96
N VAL A 89 6.96 -2.04 -5.91
CA VAL A 89 7.45 -1.34 -4.72
C VAL A 89 6.38 -0.37 -4.22
N CYS A 90 6.16 -0.34 -2.91
CA CYS A 90 5.31 0.64 -2.25
C CYS A 90 6.17 1.54 -1.39
N LYS A 91 5.97 2.84 -1.50
CA LYS A 91 6.59 3.85 -0.65
C LYS A 91 5.49 4.70 -0.05
N ILE A 92 5.46 4.80 1.27
CA ILE A 92 4.54 5.68 1.98
C ILE A 92 5.33 6.90 2.47
N VAL A 93 4.93 8.07 2.01
CA VAL A 93 5.31 9.34 2.62
C VAL A 93 4.26 9.64 3.68
N HIS A 94 4.65 9.53 4.95
CA HIS A 94 3.73 9.57 6.10
C HIS A 94 2.72 10.71 5.98
N LYS A 95 1.42 10.35 6.01
CA LYS A 95 0.26 11.23 5.91
C LYS A 95 0.19 12.13 4.66
N LYS A 96 0.98 11.87 3.62
CA LYS A 96 1.03 12.70 2.40
C LYS A 96 0.71 11.93 1.14
N LEU A 97 1.40 10.82 0.90
CA LEU A 97 1.34 10.11 -0.38
C LEU A 97 1.63 8.61 -0.21
N CYS A 98 0.87 7.78 -0.92
CA CYS A 98 1.25 6.40 -1.22
C CYS A 98 1.72 6.32 -2.68
N HIS A 99 3.00 5.99 -2.89
CA HIS A 99 3.59 5.83 -4.21
C HIS A 99 3.81 4.34 -4.49
N VAL A 100 3.16 3.83 -5.52
CA VAL A 100 3.32 2.46 -6.00
C VAL A 100 4.03 2.45 -7.34
N THR A 101 5.17 1.77 -7.42
CA THR A 101 5.98 1.64 -8.64
C THR A 101 5.95 0.21 -9.14
N PHE A 102 5.60 0.04 -10.41
CA PHE A 102 5.63 -1.22 -11.15
C PHE A 102 6.83 -1.19 -12.09
N ASN A 103 7.83 -2.03 -11.83
CA ASN A 103 9.03 -2.13 -12.64
C ASN A 103 8.88 -3.27 -13.67
N HIS A 104 9.13 -2.97 -14.94
CA HIS A 104 9.19 -3.91 -16.05
C HIS A 104 10.53 -3.72 -16.79
N ASP A 105 10.93 -4.68 -17.62
CA ASP A 105 12.20 -4.62 -18.34
C ASP A 105 12.30 -3.46 -19.36
N TYR A 106 11.17 -2.88 -19.77
CA TYR A 106 11.08 -1.81 -20.78
C TYR A 106 10.70 -0.45 -20.17
N GLY A 107 10.61 -0.35 -18.84
CA GLY A 107 10.25 0.88 -18.16
C GLY A 107 9.53 0.67 -16.83
N SER A 108 9.12 1.76 -16.19
CA SER A 108 8.39 1.74 -14.93
C SER A 108 7.07 2.50 -15.04
N LEU A 109 6.00 1.95 -14.46
CA LEU A 109 4.73 2.64 -14.26
C LEU A 109 4.62 3.09 -12.80
N GLN A 110 4.28 4.37 -12.59
CA GLN A 110 4.24 5.00 -11.27
C GLN A 110 2.84 5.53 -10.96
N TYR A 111 2.28 5.09 -9.84
CA TYR A 111 1.01 5.58 -9.31
C TYR A 111 1.25 6.40 -8.04
N LEU A 112 0.86 7.67 -8.08
CA LEU A 112 0.92 8.58 -6.94
C LEU A 112 -0.51 8.76 -6.38
N LEU A 113 -0.77 8.13 -5.24
CA LEU A 113 -2.06 8.20 -4.56
C LEU A 113 -1.97 9.21 -3.40
N PRO A 114 -2.55 10.42 -3.53
CA PRO A 114 -2.54 11.41 -2.46
C PRO A 114 -3.34 10.90 -1.28
N CYS A 115 -2.86 11.20 -0.08
CA CYS A 115 -3.60 10.84 1.12
C CYS A 115 -4.80 11.75 1.34
N VAL A 116 -5.82 11.20 2.00
CA VAL A 116 -7.05 11.90 2.37
C VAL A 116 -7.12 11.95 3.89
N TYR A 117 -6.88 13.12 4.45
CA TYR A 117 -7.09 13.43 5.87
C TYR A 117 -7.97 14.68 5.94
N ASN A 118 -9.03 14.63 6.74
CA ASN A 118 -9.87 15.80 7.04
C ASN A 118 -9.25 16.60 8.16
#